data_AF-A0A1I4TDA8-F1
#
_entry.id   AF-A0A1I4TDA8-F1
#
_cell.length_a   1.000
_cell.length_b   1.000
_cell.length_c   1.000
_cell.angle_alpha   90.00
_cell.angle_beta   90.00
_cell.angle_gamma   90.00
#
_symmetry.space_group_name_H-M   'P 1'
#
loop_
_entity.id
_entity.type
_entity.pdbx_description
1 polymer ?
#
loop_
_entity_poly.entity_id
_entity_poly.type
_entity_poly.pdbx_seq_one_letter_code
_entity_poly.pdbx_strand_id
1 'polypeptide(L)'
;MNILKNQVSIMCIIFAAVIIYLASAGMAFAQSGHFVGDQVCTDIGTQVQCKGKVAGLGGTTFQINVAANGTAIIECENPGENVAPGQDTEVTALGGSGPLATPRNGQYRYTVSTNTPTVPNVPTCPNEKWTAHVVDVTFTTATITLLEDNVISDQVTVPVQ
;
A
#
# COMPACT_ATOMS: atom_id res chain seq x y z
N MET A 1 -16.12 -58.35 -31.93
CA MET A 1 -14.98 -58.10 -31.00
C MET A 1 -14.31 -56.73 -31.16
N ASN A 2 -14.31 -56.09 -32.34
CA ASN A 2 -13.59 -54.83 -32.57
C ASN A 2 -14.34 -53.56 -32.11
N ILE A 3 -15.68 -53.57 -32.11
CA ILE A 3 -16.50 -52.44 -31.66
C ILE A 3 -16.36 -52.22 -30.14
N LEU A 4 -16.40 -53.29 -29.33
CA LEU A 4 -16.23 -53.16 -27.87
C LEU A 4 -14.81 -52.69 -27.48
N LYS A 5 -13.76 -53.11 -28.20
CA LYS A 5 -12.38 -52.61 -27.95
C LYS A 5 -12.26 -51.11 -28.20
N ASN A 6 -12.90 -50.60 -29.25
CA ASN A 6 -12.88 -49.18 -29.59
C ASN A 6 -13.65 -48.32 -28.58
N GLN A 7 -14.78 -48.82 -28.07
CA GLN A 7 -15.58 -48.13 -27.04
C GLN A 7 -14.84 -48.08 -25.69
N VAL A 8 -14.14 -49.15 -25.30
CA VAL A 8 -13.31 -49.15 -24.07
C VAL A 8 -12.12 -48.20 -24.20
N SER A 9 -11.45 -48.13 -25.35
CA SER A 9 -10.36 -47.18 -25.59
C SER A 9 -10.82 -45.72 -25.57
N ILE A 10 -11.97 -45.40 -26.17
CA ILE A 10 -12.54 -44.05 -26.14
C ILE A 10 -12.93 -43.66 -24.70
N MET A 11 -13.51 -44.58 -23.94
CA MET A 11 -13.90 -44.33 -22.54
C MET A 11 -12.69 -44.08 -21.63
N CYS A 12 -11.58 -44.81 -21.82
CA CYS A 12 -10.32 -44.56 -21.10
C CYS A 12 -9.69 -43.21 -21.45
N ILE A 13 -9.76 -42.77 -22.70
CA ILE A 13 -9.23 -41.46 -23.14
C ILE A 13 -10.04 -40.32 -22.51
N ILE A 14 -11.37 -40.43 -22.49
CA ILE A 14 -12.25 -39.44 -21.86
C ILE A 14 -11.99 -39.38 -20.34
N PHE A 15 -11.85 -40.54 -19.69
CA PHE A 15 -11.57 -40.59 -18.26
C PHE A 15 -10.19 -39.98 -17.90
N ALA A 16 -9.17 -40.23 -18.72
CA ALA A 16 -7.85 -39.62 -18.55
C ALA A 16 -7.87 -38.10 -18.78
N ALA A 17 -8.62 -37.63 -19.79
CA ALA A 17 -8.76 -36.20 -20.07
C ALA A 17 -9.48 -35.43 -18.94
N VAL A 18 -10.48 -36.05 -18.31
CA VAL A 18 -11.20 -35.46 -17.16
C VAL A 18 -10.29 -35.36 -15.92
N ILE A 19 -9.43 -36.36 -15.67
CA ILE A 19 -8.46 -36.32 -14.56
C ILE A 19 -7.42 -35.21 -14.76
N ILE A 20 -6.93 -35.03 -15.99
CA ILE A 20 -5.97 -33.97 -16.33
C ILE A 20 -6.64 -32.58 -16.18
N TYR A 21 -7.92 -32.45 -16.51
CA TYR A 21 -8.67 -31.21 -16.35
C TYR A 21 -8.99 -30.87 -14.88
N LEU A 22 -9.14 -31.88 -14.01
CA LEU A 22 -9.35 -31.67 -12.56
C LEU A 22 -8.05 -31.34 -11.80
N ALA A 23 -6.89 -31.73 -12.35
CA ALA A 23 -5.58 -31.44 -11.77
C ALA A 23 -5.10 -29.99 -11.98
N SER A 24 -5.84 -29.18 -12.76
CA SER A 24 -5.59 -27.75 -12.92
C SER A 24 -6.32 -26.88 -11.89
N ALA A 25 -6.82 -27.47 -10.80
CA ALA A 25 -7.30 -26.71 -9.65
C ALA A 25 -6.19 -25.80 -9.16
N GLY A 26 -6.23 -24.53 -9.58
CA GLY A 26 -5.30 -23.52 -9.14
C GLY A 26 -5.29 -23.49 -7.61
N MET A 27 -4.10 -23.35 -7.02
CA MET A 27 -3.99 -23.09 -5.59
C MET A 27 -4.76 -21.79 -5.31
N ALA A 28 -5.99 -21.90 -4.78
CA ALA A 28 -6.72 -20.76 -4.28
C ALA A 28 -6.07 -20.37 -2.96
N PHE A 29 -5.14 -19.42 -3.00
CA PHE A 29 -4.67 -18.75 -1.79
C PHE A 29 -5.86 -17.97 -1.24
N ALA A 30 -6.28 -18.28 -0.01
CA ALA A 30 -7.30 -17.51 0.68
C ALA A 30 -6.69 -16.18 1.16
N GLN A 31 -6.43 -15.26 0.21
CA GLN A 31 -6.04 -13.88 0.50
C GLN A 31 -7.32 -13.12 0.91
N SER A 32 -7.43 -12.85 2.20
CA SER A 32 -8.54 -12.10 2.79
C SER A 32 -8.06 -11.31 4.01
N GLY A 33 -6.81 -10.84 3.92
CA GLY A 33 -6.23 -9.92 4.87
C GLY A 33 -7.10 -8.69 5.03
N HIS A 34 -7.40 -8.32 6.27
CA HIS A 34 -8.18 -7.13 6.58
C HIS A 34 -7.63 -6.43 7.82
N PHE A 35 -7.95 -5.14 7.95
CA PHE A 35 -7.64 -4.36 9.13
C PHE A 35 -8.50 -4.80 10.33
N VAL A 36 -7.89 -4.90 11.50
CA VAL A 36 -8.55 -5.30 12.75
C VAL A 36 -8.48 -4.17 13.77
N GLY A 37 -9.64 -3.76 14.27
CA GLY A 37 -9.77 -2.66 15.21
C GLY A 37 -9.46 -1.30 14.56
N ASP A 38 -9.15 -0.32 15.39
CA ASP A 38 -8.87 1.04 14.92
C ASP A 38 -7.47 1.14 14.32
N GLN A 39 -7.38 1.88 13.21
CA GLN A 39 -6.10 2.29 12.63
C GLN A 39 -5.87 3.74 13.03
N VAL A 40 -4.73 4.01 13.66
CA VAL A 40 -4.42 5.33 14.22
C VAL A 40 -3.27 5.92 13.44
N CYS A 41 -3.49 7.11 12.88
CA CYS A 41 -2.46 7.89 12.21
C CYS A 41 -2.27 9.20 12.97
N THR A 42 -1.04 9.48 13.36
CA THR A 42 -0.67 10.65 14.14
C THR A 42 0.26 11.54 13.34
N ASP A 43 -0.01 12.83 13.33
CA ASP A 43 0.87 13.86 12.80
C ASP A 43 2.14 13.95 13.67
N ILE A 44 3.30 13.89 13.03
CA ILE A 44 4.61 14.01 13.68
C ILE A 44 5.46 15.10 13.02
N GLY A 45 4.83 16.11 12.44
CA GLY A 45 5.44 17.25 11.76
C GLY A 45 5.29 17.12 10.25
N THR A 46 6.41 16.92 9.54
CA THR A 46 6.37 16.75 8.08
C THR A 46 5.89 15.37 7.60
N GLN A 47 5.54 14.48 8.53
CA GLN A 47 5.23 13.07 8.29
C GLN A 47 4.03 12.64 9.13
N VAL A 48 3.38 11.55 8.71
CA VAL A 48 2.38 10.84 9.50
C VAL A 48 2.92 9.48 9.91
N GLN A 49 2.70 9.09 11.17
CA GLN A 49 2.93 7.73 11.65
C GLN A 49 1.61 6.99 11.84
N CYS A 50 1.40 5.94 11.06
CA CYS A 50 0.22 5.07 11.17
C CYS A 50 0.57 3.75 11.86
N LYS A 51 -0.29 3.34 12.80
CA LYS A 51 -0.20 2.10 13.56
C LYS A 51 -1.53 1.35 13.51
N GLY A 52 -1.43 0.03 13.53
CA GLY A 52 -2.62 -0.80 13.54
C GLY A 52 -2.32 -2.28 13.52
N LYS A 53 -3.33 -3.06 13.13
CA LYS A 53 -3.26 -4.51 13.08
C LYS A 53 -3.99 -5.03 11.86
N VAL A 54 -3.42 -6.06 11.24
CA VAL A 54 -4.05 -6.84 10.18
C VAL A 54 -4.19 -8.30 10.61
N ALA A 55 -5.21 -8.98 10.08
CA ALA A 55 -5.45 -10.40 10.28
C ALA A 55 -6.03 -11.05 9.02
N GLY A 56 -6.03 -12.37 8.95
CA GLY A 56 -6.54 -13.10 7.79
C GLY A 56 -5.55 -13.12 6.63
N LEU A 57 -4.27 -12.82 6.88
CA LEU A 57 -3.23 -12.90 5.87
C LEU A 57 -3.05 -14.36 5.43
N GLY A 58 -3.22 -14.62 4.14
CA GLY A 58 -3.09 -15.93 3.51
C GLY A 58 -2.11 -15.97 2.34
N GLY A 59 -1.65 -14.81 1.86
CA GLY A 59 -0.59 -14.70 0.85
C GLY A 59 0.80 -15.06 1.39
N THR A 60 1.79 -15.15 0.50
CA THR A 60 3.18 -15.42 0.91
C THR A 60 3.84 -14.19 1.52
N THR A 61 3.47 -13.02 0.99
CA THR A 61 3.92 -11.72 1.43
C THR A 61 2.74 -10.76 1.55
N PHE A 62 2.90 -9.76 2.40
CA PHE A 62 1.96 -8.65 2.52
C PHE A 62 2.71 -7.33 2.63
N GLN A 63 2.02 -6.22 2.39
CA GLN A 63 2.56 -4.87 2.47
C GLN A 63 1.50 -3.90 2.99
N ILE A 64 1.94 -2.92 3.79
CA ILE A 64 1.12 -1.78 4.21
C ILE A 64 1.66 -0.54 3.51
N ASN A 65 0.79 0.18 2.81
CA ASN A 65 1.08 1.49 2.23
C ASN A 65 0.22 2.56 2.92
N VAL A 66 0.78 3.75 3.07
CA VAL A 66 0.13 4.92 3.65
C VAL A 66 0.23 6.08 2.67
N ALA A 67 -0.90 6.74 2.40
CA ALA A 67 -0.97 8.01 1.69
C ALA A 67 -1.74 9.02 2.55
N ALA A 68 -1.06 10.07 3.02
CA ALA A 68 -1.63 11.09 3.88
C ALA A 68 -1.72 12.43 3.17
N ASN A 69 -2.91 13.04 3.15
CA ASN A 69 -3.15 14.33 2.51
C ASN A 69 -3.11 15.45 3.54
N GLY A 70 -2.52 16.58 3.16
CA GLY A 70 -2.45 17.77 4.01
C GLY A 70 -1.93 18.98 3.25
N THR A 71 -1.88 20.10 3.97
CA THR A 71 -1.33 21.35 3.47
C THR A 71 0.06 21.55 4.07
N ALA A 72 1.09 21.60 3.24
CA ALA A 72 2.48 21.83 3.64
C ALA A 72 2.73 23.32 3.90
N ILE A 73 3.38 23.62 5.02
CA ILE A 73 3.91 24.94 5.37
C ILE A 73 5.33 25.03 4.82
N ILE A 74 5.59 26.09 4.05
CA ILE A 74 6.83 26.21 3.28
C ILE A 74 7.68 27.38 3.74
N GLU A 75 8.98 27.12 3.87
CA GLU A 75 10.02 28.15 3.90
C GLU A 75 10.81 28.13 2.59
N CYS A 76 11.14 29.31 2.08
CA CYS A 76 11.92 29.49 0.88
C CYS A 76 13.29 30.07 1.24
N GLU A 77 14.35 29.36 0.86
CA GLU A 77 15.73 29.81 1.04
C GLU A 77 16.29 30.34 -0.27
N ASN A 78 16.90 31.53 -0.24
CA ASN A 78 17.57 32.10 -1.42
C ASN A 78 19.06 31.70 -1.50
N PRO A 79 19.75 31.89 -2.64
CA PRO A 79 21.18 31.54 -2.76
C PRO A 79 22.12 32.31 -1.84
N GLY A 80 21.64 33.35 -1.17
CA GLY A 80 22.36 34.09 -0.13
C GLY A 80 21.99 33.64 1.28
N GLU A 81 21.40 32.44 1.45
CA GLU A 81 21.04 31.81 2.72
C GLU A 81 20.02 32.59 3.56
N ASN A 82 19.22 33.46 2.92
CA ASN A 82 18.12 34.13 3.60
C ASN A 82 16.85 33.32 3.44
N VAL A 83 16.13 33.14 4.55
CA VAL A 83 14.85 32.43 4.61
C VAL A 83 13.69 33.41 4.61
N ALA A 84 12.66 33.12 3.80
CA ALA A 84 11.40 33.85 3.77
C ALA A 84 10.21 32.87 3.71
N PRO A 85 9.00 33.27 4.12
CA PRO A 85 7.81 32.44 3.97
C PRO A 85 7.52 32.11 2.50
N GLY A 86 7.17 30.84 2.23
CA GLY A 86 6.69 30.36 0.94
C GLY A 86 5.16 30.31 0.87
N GLN A 87 4.62 29.77 -0.22
CA GLN A 87 3.19 29.51 -0.37
C GLN A 87 2.84 28.13 0.18
N ASP A 88 1.82 28.08 1.04
CA ASP A 88 1.24 26.83 1.49
C ASP A 88 0.79 25.98 0.29
N THR A 89 1.10 24.68 0.33
CA THR A 89 0.93 23.80 -0.83
C THR A 89 0.28 22.48 -0.43
N GLU A 90 -0.75 22.07 -1.16
CA GLU A 90 -1.36 20.76 -0.98
C GLU A 90 -0.38 19.65 -1.35
N VAL A 91 -0.25 18.66 -0.46
CA VAL A 91 0.68 17.55 -0.59
C VAL A 91 0.03 16.22 -0.21
N THR A 92 0.60 15.16 -0.78
CA THR A 92 0.37 13.80 -0.32
C THR A 92 1.70 13.20 0.14
N ALA A 93 1.82 12.91 1.44
CA ALA A 93 2.96 12.20 2.00
C ALA A 93 2.76 10.69 1.85
N LEU A 94 3.76 9.99 1.33
CA LEU A 94 3.70 8.56 1.03
C LEU A 94 4.66 7.75 1.90
N GLY A 95 4.20 6.61 2.39
CA GLY A 95 4.99 5.65 3.17
C GLY A 95 4.61 4.22 2.85
N GLY A 96 5.49 3.28 3.21
CA GLY A 96 5.19 1.86 3.05
C GLY A 96 6.13 0.98 3.87
N SER A 97 5.64 -0.19 4.27
CA SER A 97 6.45 -1.20 4.96
C SER A 97 7.44 -1.92 4.04
N GLY A 98 7.24 -1.83 2.73
CA GLY A 98 7.76 -2.80 1.77
C GLY A 98 7.12 -4.20 1.95
N PRO A 99 7.53 -5.19 1.15
CA PRO A 99 7.03 -6.55 1.26
C PRO A 99 7.55 -7.21 2.54
N LEU A 100 6.64 -7.75 3.33
CA LEU A 100 6.91 -8.50 4.56
C LEU A 100 6.42 -9.94 4.37
N ALA A 101 7.15 -10.90 4.93
CA ALA A 101 6.70 -12.30 4.94
C ALA A 101 5.48 -12.46 5.85
N THR A 102 4.45 -13.17 5.36
CA THR A 102 3.24 -13.43 6.14
C THR A 102 3.56 -14.28 7.37
N PRO A 103 3.23 -13.83 8.60
CA PRO A 103 3.41 -14.61 9.81
C PRO A 103 2.54 -15.88 9.80
N ARG A 104 3.02 -16.97 10.40
CA ARG A 104 2.30 -18.26 10.43
C ARG A 104 0.92 -18.20 11.09
N ASN A 105 0.69 -17.23 11.98
CA ASN A 105 -0.61 -17.02 12.62
C ASN A 105 -1.54 -16.08 11.81
N GLY A 106 -1.13 -15.64 10.61
CA GLY A 106 -1.90 -14.81 9.70
C GLY A 106 -2.20 -13.41 10.23
N GLN A 107 -1.44 -12.91 11.21
CA GLN A 107 -1.68 -11.63 11.88
C GLN A 107 -0.40 -10.83 12.06
N TYR A 108 -0.49 -9.51 11.93
CA TYR A 108 0.66 -8.61 12.09
C TYR A 108 0.23 -7.27 12.68
N ARG A 109 1.07 -6.68 13.54
CA ARG A 109 0.93 -5.29 14.00
C ARG A 109 1.96 -4.44 13.28
N TYR A 110 1.51 -3.38 12.62
CA TYR A 110 2.38 -2.54 11.82
C TYR A 110 2.58 -1.17 12.46
N THR A 111 3.70 -0.54 12.11
CA THR A 111 3.97 0.88 12.29
C THR A 111 4.66 1.34 11.01
N VAL A 112 4.05 2.29 10.30
CA VAL A 112 4.56 2.84 9.04
C VAL A 112 4.55 4.36 9.16
N SER A 113 5.67 4.98 8.81
CA SER A 113 5.75 6.42 8.64
C SER A 113 5.77 6.77 7.16
N THR A 114 5.15 7.90 6.79
CA THR A 114 5.36 8.51 5.47
C THR A 114 6.75 9.12 5.38
N ASN A 115 7.24 9.38 4.17
CA ASN A 115 8.36 10.30 3.97
C ASN A 115 7.84 11.75 4.01
N THR A 116 8.73 12.72 4.27
CA THR A 116 8.44 14.14 4.04
C THR A 116 8.11 14.35 2.56
N PRO A 117 6.97 14.98 2.22
CA PRO A 117 6.63 15.24 0.82
C PRO A 117 7.57 16.28 0.22
N THR A 118 7.74 16.25 -1.09
CA THR A 118 8.48 17.28 -1.83
C THR A 118 7.50 18.21 -2.54
N VAL A 119 7.89 19.47 -2.68
CA VAL A 119 7.13 20.49 -3.42
C VAL A 119 8.04 21.11 -4.49
N PRO A 120 7.50 21.57 -5.62
CA PRO A 120 8.30 22.29 -6.60
C PRO A 120 8.76 23.64 -6.03
N ASN A 121 9.88 24.18 -6.52
CA ASN A 121 10.33 25.51 -6.14
C ASN A 121 9.38 26.61 -6.64
N VAL A 122 8.72 26.42 -7.79
CA VAL A 122 7.76 27.36 -8.37
C VAL A 122 6.42 26.64 -8.59
N PRO A 123 5.26 27.23 -8.23
CA PRO A 123 5.05 28.60 -7.73
C PRO A 123 5.25 28.79 -6.22
N THR A 124 5.68 27.76 -5.50
CA THR A 124 5.81 27.74 -4.04
C THR A 124 6.70 28.86 -3.48
N CYS A 125 7.81 29.14 -4.18
CA CYS A 125 8.76 30.20 -3.93
C CYS A 125 8.80 31.20 -5.10
N PRO A 126 9.42 32.39 -4.93
CA PRO A 126 9.34 33.46 -5.92
C PRO A 126 9.89 33.13 -7.32
N ASN A 127 10.88 32.24 -7.43
CA ASN A 127 11.44 31.74 -8.69
C ASN A 127 12.35 30.51 -8.45
N GLU A 128 12.78 29.85 -9.53
CA GLU A 128 13.61 28.63 -9.52
C GLU A 128 14.97 28.74 -8.82
N LYS A 129 15.45 29.96 -8.52
CA LYS A 129 16.70 30.12 -7.76
C LYS A 129 16.51 29.96 -6.25
N TRP A 130 15.27 29.95 -5.77
CA TRP A 130 14.95 29.68 -4.37
C TRP A 130 14.70 28.19 -4.18
N THR A 131 15.07 27.68 -3.02
CA THR A 131 14.79 26.29 -2.62
C THR A 131 13.60 26.27 -1.68
N ALA A 132 12.61 25.43 -1.99
CA ALA A 132 11.45 25.23 -1.12
C ALA A 132 11.74 24.14 -0.08
N HIS A 133 11.47 24.45 1.18
CA HIS A 133 11.59 23.53 2.32
C HIS A 133 10.24 23.33 2.96
N VAL A 134 9.78 22.08 3.01
CA VAL A 134 8.60 21.70 3.80
C VAL A 134 9.03 21.63 5.26
N VAL A 135 8.56 22.58 6.07
CA VAL A 135 8.91 22.67 7.49
C VAL A 135 7.88 21.98 8.39
N ASP A 136 6.64 21.92 7.94
CA ASP A 136 5.55 21.22 8.61
C ASP A 136 4.45 20.86 7.61
N VAL A 137 3.53 19.96 7.98
CA VAL A 137 2.34 19.64 7.17
C VAL A 137 1.14 19.50 8.07
N THR A 138 0.10 20.31 7.84
CA THR A 138 -1.18 20.13 8.51
C THR A 138 -1.95 19.01 7.82
N PHE A 139 -1.83 17.78 8.34
CA PHE A 139 -2.50 16.62 7.77
C PHE A 139 -4.00 16.58 8.12
N THR A 140 -4.80 16.01 7.21
CA THR A 140 -6.25 15.86 7.39
C THR A 140 -6.66 14.40 7.51
N THR A 141 -6.30 13.60 6.51
CA THR A 141 -6.68 12.19 6.41
C THR A 141 -5.51 11.36 5.90
N ALA A 142 -5.47 10.10 6.34
CA ALA A 142 -4.54 9.11 5.86
C ALA A 142 -5.29 7.89 5.36
N THR A 143 -4.92 7.42 4.17
CA THR A 143 -5.43 6.20 3.57
C THR A 143 -4.38 5.11 3.72
N ILE A 144 -4.76 4.00 4.34
CA ILE A 144 -3.92 2.85 4.61
C ILE A 144 -4.40 1.70 3.73
N THR A 145 -3.50 1.15 2.92
CA THR A 145 -3.79 0.06 1.99
C THR A 145 -3.01 -1.18 2.41
N LEU A 146 -3.70 -2.30 2.59
CA LEU A 146 -3.12 -3.62 2.77
C LEU A 146 -3.07 -4.32 1.42
N LEU A 147 -1.89 -4.80 1.04
CA LEU A 147 -1.69 -5.63 -0.15
C LEU A 147 -1.21 -7.02 0.26
N GLU A 148 -1.68 -8.05 -0.44
CA GLU A 148 -1.15 -9.41 -0.39
C GLU A 148 -0.64 -9.79 -1.79
N ASP A 149 0.63 -10.17 -1.89
CA ASP A 149 1.30 -10.50 -3.15
C ASP A 149 1.02 -9.45 -4.27
N ASN A 150 1.08 -8.16 -3.89
CA ASN A 150 0.82 -6.96 -4.71
C ASN A 150 -0.64 -6.72 -5.14
N VAL A 151 -1.60 -7.47 -4.62
CA VAL A 151 -3.03 -7.24 -4.83
C VAL A 151 -3.63 -6.57 -3.59
N ILE A 152 -4.45 -5.53 -3.76
CA ILE A 152 -5.13 -4.89 -2.64
C ILE A 152 -6.08 -5.90 -1.99
N SER A 153 -5.85 -6.17 -0.71
CA SER A 153 -6.70 -7.06 0.11
C SER A 153 -7.72 -6.24 0.90
N ASP A 154 -7.31 -5.08 1.43
CA ASP A 154 -8.18 -4.16 2.17
C ASP A 154 -7.64 -2.72 2.14
N GLN A 155 -8.51 -1.74 2.39
CA GLN A 155 -8.16 -0.32 2.41
C GLN A 155 -9.09 0.47 3.34
N VAL A 156 -8.52 1.38 4.14
CA VAL A 156 -9.28 2.26 5.02
C VAL A 156 -8.73 3.68 4.99
N THR A 157 -9.61 4.67 5.12
CA THR A 157 -9.24 6.07 5.31
C THR A 157 -9.63 6.51 6.72
N VAL A 158 -8.68 7.09 7.44
CA VAL A 158 -8.86 7.56 8.83
C VAL A 158 -8.46 9.04 8.95
N PRO A 159 -9.05 9.80 9.88
CA PRO A 159 -8.54 11.12 10.22
C PRO A 159 -7.13 11.02 10.82
N VAL A 160 -6.29 12.01 10.53
CA VAL A 160 -5.00 12.17 11.21
C VAL A 160 -5.23 12.95 12.52
N GLN A 161 -4.58 12.49 13.59
CA GLN A 161 -4.66 13.05 14.94
C GLN A 161 -3.43 13.87 15.30
#